data_AF-A0A9D6VV53-F1
#
_entry.id   AF-A0A9D6VV53-F1
#
_cell.length_a   1.000
_cell.length_b   1.000
_cell.length_c   1.000
_cell.angle_alpha   90.00
_cell.angle_beta   90.00
_cell.angle_gamma   90.00
#
_symmetry.space_group_name_H-M   'P 1'
#
loop_
_entity.id
_entity.type
_entity.pdbx_description
1 polymer ?
#
loop_
_entity_poly.entity_id
_entity_poly.type
_entity_poly.pdbx_seq_one_letter_code
_entity_poly.pdbx_strand_id
1 'polypeptide(L)'
;GRILGVPVQVASSHEELRNALSSLSDKRLVLIDTAGMSQRDLRLAEQFSTLRDCGFPIQSYLVMNATTQAGVLQETLRAFGSVALSGCIMTKLDEAASLGGVLSVIAQHTLPLAYIGDGQRVPEDLHPARAHNLVNRAVSLMQQAGQDSNDETLAERFGGMAANVHV
;
A
#
# COMPACT_ATOMS: atom_id res chain seq x y z
N GLY A 1 -12.51 9.78 12.64
CA GLY A 1 -13.78 10.22 13.27
C GLY A 1 -14.03 11.70 13.08
N ARG A 2 -13.37 12.55 13.88
CA ARG A 2 -13.68 13.99 14.00
C ARG A 2 -13.72 14.76 12.67
N ILE A 3 -12.75 14.54 11.79
CA ILE A 3 -12.68 15.22 10.47
C ILE A 3 -13.89 14.87 9.59
N LEU A 4 -14.37 13.63 9.65
CA LEU A 4 -15.51 13.14 8.85
C LEU A 4 -16.85 13.29 9.59
N GLY A 5 -16.86 13.77 10.84
CA GLY A 5 -18.07 13.84 11.66
C GLY A 5 -18.71 12.49 11.97
N VAL A 6 -17.98 11.38 11.83
CA VAL A 6 -18.52 10.01 12.03
C VAL A 6 -18.27 9.50 13.46
N PRO A 7 -19.21 8.71 14.02
CA PRO A 7 -19.01 8.03 15.30
C PRO A 7 -17.77 7.13 15.27
N VAL A 8 -17.06 7.05 16.39
CA VAL A 8 -15.90 6.17 16.56
C VAL A 8 -16.13 5.32 17.80
N GLN A 9 -15.92 4.02 17.66
CA GLN A 9 -15.91 3.07 18.76
C GLN A 9 -14.55 2.38 18.77
N VAL A 10 -14.09 1.99 19.95
CA VAL A 10 -12.85 1.23 20.14
C VAL A 10 -13.23 -0.19 20.54
N ALA A 11 -12.58 -1.17 19.94
CA ALA A 11 -12.73 -2.58 20.26
C ALA A 11 -11.35 -3.24 20.33
N SER A 12 -11.06 -3.89 21.46
CA SER A 12 -9.78 -4.55 21.73
C SER A 12 -9.88 -6.07 21.72
N SER A 13 -11.09 -6.62 21.53
CA SER A 13 -11.37 -8.05 21.49
C SER A 13 -12.43 -8.38 20.43
N HIS A 14 -12.56 -9.65 20.06
CA HIS A 14 -13.59 -10.08 19.10
C HIS A 14 -15.01 -9.86 19.63
N GLU A 15 -15.21 -9.91 20.95
CA GLU A 15 -16.49 -9.68 21.60
C GLU A 15 -16.85 -8.19 21.59
N GLU A 16 -15.91 -7.32 21.93
CA GLU A 16 -16.09 -5.86 21.80
C GLU A 16 -16.37 -5.46 20.35
N LEU A 17 -15.66 -6.05 19.38
CA LEU A 17 -15.87 -5.77 17.96
C LEU A 17 -17.26 -6.22 17.51
N ARG A 18 -17.70 -7.43 17.92
CA ARG A 18 -19.05 -7.93 17.64
C ARG A 18 -20.13 -7.00 18.19
N ASN A 19 -19.97 -6.53 19.43
CA ASN A 19 -20.93 -5.63 20.07
C ASN A 19 -20.97 -4.27 19.36
N ALA A 20 -19.80 -3.73 19.00
CA ALA A 20 -19.69 -2.48 18.25
C ALA A 20 -20.39 -2.59 16.88
N LEU A 21 -20.11 -3.64 16.11
CA LEU A 21 -20.74 -3.87 14.80
C LEU A 21 -22.25 -4.09 14.90
N SER A 22 -22.71 -4.79 15.93
CA SER A 22 -24.15 -4.98 16.18
C SER A 22 -24.86 -3.66 16.45
N SER A 23 -24.23 -2.76 17.22
CA SER A 23 -24.76 -1.41 17.50
C SER A 23 -24.81 -0.49 16.28
N LEU A 24 -24.03 -0.81 15.24
CA LEU A 24 -23.91 -0.06 13.98
C LEU A 24 -24.63 -0.76 12.82
N SER A 25 -25.53 -1.71 13.11
CA SER A 25 -26.25 -2.50 12.10
C SER A 25 -27.17 -1.67 11.19
N ASP A 26 -27.50 -0.44 11.58
CA ASP A 26 -28.23 0.53 10.76
C ASP A 26 -27.33 1.28 9.75
N LYS A 27 -26.01 1.12 9.84
CA LYS A 27 -25.04 1.78 8.96
C LYS A 27 -24.79 0.98 7.70
N ARG A 28 -24.73 1.69 6.57
CA ARG A 28 -24.41 1.10 5.26
C ARG A 28 -22.94 0.70 5.11
N LEU A 29 -22.05 1.34 5.86
CA LEU A 29 -20.61 1.14 5.82
C LEU A 29 -20.03 1.39 7.21
N VAL A 30 -19.25 0.44 7.70
CA VAL A 30 -18.44 0.58 8.90
C VAL A 30 -16.99 0.37 8.48
N LEU A 31 -16.15 1.36 8.75
CA LEU A 31 -14.70 1.27 8.51
C LEU A 31 -14.04 0.82 9.80
N ILE A 32 -13.28 -0.27 9.71
CA ILE A 32 -12.50 -0.82 10.82
C ILE A 32 -11.05 -0.46 10.57
N ASP A 33 -10.46 0.30 11.50
CA ASP A 33 -9.03 0.58 11.50
C ASP A 33 -8.33 -0.40 12.44
N THR A 34 -7.22 -0.97 12.00
CA THR A 34 -6.44 -1.96 12.76
C THR A 34 -5.10 -1.36 13.12
N ALA A 35 -4.59 -1.66 14.32
CA ALA A 35 -3.24 -1.23 14.68
C ALA A 35 -2.22 -1.75 13.65
N GLY A 36 -1.31 -0.89 13.20
CA GLY A 36 -0.29 -1.26 12.24
C GLY A 36 0.66 -2.32 12.81
N MET A 37 0.78 -3.44 12.11
CA MET A 37 1.64 -4.56 12.50
C MET A 37 2.72 -4.78 11.45
N SER A 38 3.92 -5.15 11.91
CA SER A 38 4.96 -5.67 11.01
C SER A 38 4.50 -6.99 10.41
N GLN A 39 4.85 -7.25 9.15
CA GLN A 39 4.62 -8.54 8.48
C GLN A 39 5.32 -9.70 9.18
N ARG A 40 6.28 -9.42 10.07
CA ARG A 40 7.00 -10.40 10.89
C ARG A 40 6.45 -10.52 12.30
N ASP A 41 5.41 -9.77 12.65
CA ASP A 41 4.81 -9.78 13.97
C ASP A 41 3.93 -11.03 14.14
N LEU A 42 4.19 -11.81 15.18
CA LEU A 42 3.41 -13.01 15.51
C LEU A 42 1.96 -12.65 15.88
N ARG A 43 1.71 -11.44 16.37
CA ARG A 43 0.37 -10.93 16.73
C ARG A 43 -0.50 -10.62 15.52
N LEU A 44 0.07 -10.63 14.31
CA LEU A 44 -0.69 -10.46 13.08
C LEU A 44 -1.82 -11.51 12.99
N ALA A 45 -1.53 -12.75 13.37
CA ALA A 45 -2.52 -13.83 13.42
C ALA A 45 -3.66 -13.55 14.42
N GLU A 46 -3.37 -12.93 15.56
CA GLU A 46 -4.35 -12.58 16.60
C GLU A 46 -5.28 -11.45 16.17
N GLN A 47 -4.78 -10.46 15.42
CA GLN A 47 -5.65 -9.45 14.82
C GLN A 47 -6.61 -10.07 13.80
N PHE A 48 -6.11 -10.98 12.97
CA PHE A 48 -6.97 -11.64 11.99
C PHE A 48 -7.97 -12.60 12.61
N SER A 49 -7.63 -13.29 13.70
CA SER A 49 -8.63 -14.06 14.45
C SER A 49 -9.70 -13.14 15.02
N THR A 50 -9.33 -11.99 15.57
CA THR A 50 -10.29 -11.00 16.07
C THR A 50 -11.30 -10.57 15.00
N LEU A 51 -10.83 -10.25 13.79
CA LEU A 51 -11.70 -9.87 12.67
C LEU A 51 -12.57 -11.04 12.20
N ARG A 52 -12.00 -12.23 12.05
CA ARG A 52 -12.73 -13.41 11.55
C ARG A 52 -13.78 -13.91 12.55
N ASP A 53 -13.45 -13.91 13.84
CA ASP A 53 -14.24 -14.59 14.88
C ASP A 53 -15.34 -13.65 15.48
N CYS A 54 -15.39 -12.39 15.04
CA CYS A 54 -16.44 -11.44 15.43
C CYS A 54 -17.84 -11.78 14.88
N GLY A 55 -17.94 -12.71 13.93
CA GLY A 55 -19.21 -13.22 13.41
C GLY A 55 -19.91 -12.33 12.38
N PHE A 56 -19.21 -11.34 11.82
CA PHE A 56 -19.67 -10.51 10.72
C PHE A 56 -18.84 -10.75 9.46
N PRO A 57 -19.42 -10.64 8.25
CA PRO A 57 -18.63 -10.65 7.02
C PRO A 57 -17.80 -9.38 6.91
N ILE A 58 -16.47 -9.51 6.93
CA ILE A 58 -15.53 -8.39 6.81
C ILE A 58 -14.76 -8.50 5.49
N GLN A 59 -14.74 -7.42 4.73
CA GLN A 59 -13.89 -7.28 3.55
C GLN A 59 -12.55 -6.66 3.95
N SER A 60 -11.53 -7.51 4.09
CA SER A 60 -10.18 -7.08 4.48
C SER A 60 -9.36 -6.63 3.27
N TYR A 61 -8.75 -5.46 3.36
CA TYR A 61 -7.83 -4.93 2.35
C TYR A 61 -6.45 -4.73 2.93
N LEU A 62 -5.42 -5.17 2.20
CA LEU A 62 -4.03 -4.91 2.57
C LEU A 62 -3.60 -3.53 2.03
N VAL A 63 -3.20 -2.63 2.92
CA VAL A 63 -2.64 -1.33 2.53
C VAL A 63 -1.12 -1.45 2.38
N MET A 64 -0.60 -1.11 1.21
CA MET A 64 0.83 -1.19 0.89
C MET A 64 1.35 0.15 0.35
N ASN A 65 2.63 0.44 0.55
CA ASN A 65 3.29 1.65 0.08
C ASN A 65 3.97 1.41 -1.29
N ALA A 66 3.71 2.27 -2.28
CA ALA A 66 4.22 2.16 -3.65
C ALA A 66 5.74 2.34 -3.76
N THR A 67 6.38 2.96 -2.76
CA THR A 67 7.84 3.12 -2.71
C THR A 67 8.56 1.88 -2.18
N THR A 68 7.81 0.88 -1.70
CA THR A 68 8.36 -0.37 -1.15
C THR A 68 9.01 -1.21 -2.24
N GLN A 69 10.19 -1.75 -1.94
CA GLN A 69 10.88 -2.67 -2.85
C GLN A 69 10.04 -3.93 -3.11
N ALA A 70 10.07 -4.42 -4.35
CA ALA A 70 9.29 -5.58 -4.77
C ALA A 70 9.52 -6.82 -3.87
N GLY A 71 10.76 -7.09 -3.45
CA GLY A 71 11.06 -8.21 -2.56
C GLY A 71 10.39 -8.11 -1.20
N VAL A 72 10.29 -6.90 -0.63
CA VAL A 72 9.59 -6.65 0.63
C VAL A 72 8.09 -6.82 0.45
N LEU A 73 7.52 -6.35 -0.66
CA LEU A 73 6.10 -6.57 -0.97
C LEU A 73 5.77 -8.06 -1.11
N GLN A 74 6.65 -8.85 -1.73
CA GLN A 74 6.48 -10.31 -1.81
C GLN A 74 6.51 -10.97 -0.44
N GLU A 75 7.43 -10.56 0.44
CA GLU A 75 7.49 -11.07 1.82
C GLU A 75 6.19 -10.73 2.58
N THR A 76 5.72 -9.49 2.47
CA THR A 76 4.45 -9.06 3.07
C THR A 76 3.28 -9.89 2.55
N LEU A 77 3.14 -10.07 1.24
CA LEU A 77 2.04 -10.86 0.70
C LEU A 77 2.07 -12.32 1.14
N ARG A 78 3.26 -12.91 1.29
CA ARG A 78 3.41 -14.26 1.85
C ARG A 78 2.98 -14.33 3.31
N ALA A 79 3.36 -13.36 4.13
CA ALA A 79 2.98 -13.30 5.54
C ALA A 79 1.44 -13.18 5.72
N PHE A 80 0.78 -12.52 4.78
CA PHE A 80 -0.68 -12.37 4.76
C PHE A 80 -1.39 -13.48 3.97
N GLY A 81 -0.67 -14.50 3.48
CA GLY A 81 -1.25 -15.55 2.62
C GLY A 81 -2.29 -16.44 3.31
N SER A 82 -2.32 -16.50 4.64
CA SER A 82 -3.36 -17.18 5.43
C SER A 82 -4.62 -16.34 5.64
N VAL A 83 -4.62 -15.09 5.18
CA VAL A 83 -5.71 -14.12 5.35
C VAL A 83 -6.54 -14.09 4.07
N ALA A 84 -7.86 -14.17 4.22
CA ALA A 84 -8.79 -13.95 3.12
C ALA A 84 -8.86 -12.45 2.78
N LEU A 85 -7.88 -11.95 2.03
CA LEU A 85 -7.87 -10.58 1.52
C LEU A 85 -8.87 -10.44 0.37
N SER A 86 -9.70 -9.39 0.43
CA SER A 86 -10.57 -8.97 -0.67
C SER A 86 -9.81 -8.18 -1.75
N GLY A 87 -8.65 -7.63 -1.40
CA GLY A 87 -7.79 -6.87 -2.30
C GLY A 87 -6.72 -6.10 -1.57
N CYS A 88 -6.11 -5.14 -2.25
CA CYS A 88 -5.16 -4.20 -1.69
C CYS A 88 -5.47 -2.75 -2.05
N ILE A 89 -4.83 -1.85 -1.31
CA ILE A 89 -4.81 -0.41 -1.54
C ILE A 89 -3.34 -0.01 -1.62
N MET A 90 -2.97 0.73 -2.66
CA MET A 90 -1.61 1.24 -2.82
C MET A 90 -1.56 2.73 -2.45
N THR A 91 -0.70 3.13 -1.53
CA THR A 91 -0.52 4.53 -1.13
C THR A 91 0.83 5.09 -1.60
N LYS A 92 0.98 6.41 -1.54
CA LYS A 92 2.23 7.13 -1.84
C LYS A 92 2.71 6.97 -3.28
N LEU A 93 1.78 6.91 -4.25
CA LEU A 93 2.15 6.81 -5.67
C LEU A 93 2.85 8.09 -6.18
N ASP A 94 2.61 9.24 -5.56
CA ASP A 94 3.30 10.52 -5.76
C ASP A 94 4.76 10.51 -5.33
N GLU A 95 5.11 9.68 -4.35
CA GLU A 95 6.49 9.52 -3.88
C GLU A 95 7.26 8.40 -4.64
N ALA A 96 6.59 7.66 -5.53
CA ALA A 96 7.17 6.48 -6.17
C ALA A 96 8.07 6.85 -7.35
N ALA A 97 9.37 6.55 -7.25
CA ALA A 97 10.33 6.70 -8.34
C ALA A 97 10.07 5.72 -9.50
N SER A 98 9.44 4.58 -9.23
CA SER A 98 8.98 3.65 -10.26
C SER A 98 7.79 2.85 -9.75
N LEU A 99 6.92 2.41 -10.67
CA LEU A 99 5.78 1.55 -10.35
C LEU A 99 5.95 0.11 -10.85
N GLY A 100 7.00 -0.19 -11.63
CA GLY A 100 7.18 -1.52 -12.23
C GLY A 100 7.26 -2.65 -11.21
N GLY A 101 7.99 -2.43 -10.11
CA GLY A 101 8.14 -3.42 -9.03
C GLY A 101 6.81 -3.76 -8.37
N VAL A 102 6.05 -2.75 -7.94
CA VAL A 102 4.76 -2.96 -7.27
C VAL A 102 3.70 -3.54 -8.20
N LEU A 103 3.59 -3.05 -9.43
CA LEU A 103 2.64 -3.56 -10.41
C LEU A 103 2.94 -5.02 -10.78
N SER A 104 4.22 -5.37 -10.90
CA SER A 104 4.66 -6.76 -11.13
C SER A 104 4.24 -7.68 -9.99
N VAL A 105 4.46 -7.27 -8.73
CA VAL A 105 4.08 -8.07 -7.56
C VAL A 105 2.56 -8.26 -7.48
N ILE A 106 1.78 -7.21 -7.70
CA ILE A 106 0.31 -7.26 -7.69
C ILE A 106 -0.20 -8.20 -8.78
N ALA A 107 0.33 -8.08 -10.01
CA ALA A 107 -0.05 -8.92 -11.13
C ALA A 107 0.28 -10.41 -10.87
N GLN A 108 1.45 -10.70 -10.29
CA GLN A 108 1.87 -12.08 -9.96
C GLN A 108 0.99 -12.75 -8.91
N HIS A 109 0.52 -12.00 -7.91
CA HIS A 109 -0.32 -12.55 -6.83
C HIS A 109 -1.81 -12.52 -7.16
N THR A 110 -2.19 -12.00 -8.35
CA THR A 110 -3.59 -11.84 -8.77
C THR A 110 -4.43 -11.09 -7.72
N LEU A 111 -3.81 -10.17 -6.97
CA LEU A 111 -4.47 -9.47 -5.88
C LEU A 111 -5.21 -8.25 -6.43
N PRO A 112 -6.55 -8.14 -6.25
CA PRO A 112 -7.28 -6.99 -6.76
C PRO A 112 -6.80 -5.69 -6.12
N LEU A 113 -6.30 -4.76 -6.92
CA LEU A 113 -5.99 -3.42 -6.46
C LEU A 113 -7.28 -2.58 -6.51
N ALA A 114 -7.81 -2.20 -5.35
CA ALA A 114 -9.09 -1.52 -5.24
C ALA A 114 -8.95 0.01 -5.34
N TYR A 115 -7.98 0.57 -4.60
CA TYR A 115 -7.74 2.00 -4.53
C TYR A 115 -6.25 2.33 -4.60
N ILE A 116 -5.97 3.56 -5.03
CA ILE A 116 -4.66 4.19 -5.00
C ILE A 116 -4.74 5.50 -4.24
N GLY A 117 -3.69 5.83 -3.49
CA GLY A 117 -3.51 7.13 -2.86
C GLY A 117 -2.23 7.79 -3.34
N ASP A 118 -2.32 9.05 -3.74
CA ASP A 118 -1.21 9.81 -4.33
C ASP A 118 -1.11 11.25 -3.81
N GLY A 119 -1.47 11.44 -2.55
CA GLY A 119 -1.31 12.69 -1.83
C GLY A 119 -1.77 12.59 -0.38
N GLN A 120 -1.93 13.74 0.26
CA GLN A 120 -2.19 13.86 1.71
C GLN A 120 -3.62 14.34 2.03
N ARG A 121 -4.38 14.80 1.03
CA ARG A 121 -5.70 15.38 1.22
C ARG A 121 -6.77 14.30 1.32
N VAL A 122 -7.70 14.50 2.26
CA VAL A 122 -8.81 13.59 2.52
C VAL A 122 -10.12 14.31 2.24
N PRO A 123 -10.97 13.81 1.33
CA PRO A 123 -10.90 12.52 0.61
C PRO A 123 -10.23 12.59 -0.77
N GLU A 124 -9.70 13.74 -1.19
CA GLU A 124 -9.44 14.04 -2.60
C GLU A 124 -8.33 13.22 -3.24
N ASP A 125 -7.32 12.80 -2.48
CA ASP A 125 -6.14 12.11 -3.02
C ASP A 125 -6.25 10.57 -2.91
N LEU A 126 -7.47 10.03 -2.76
CA LEU A 126 -7.79 8.60 -2.78
C LEU A 126 -8.70 8.28 -3.96
N HIS A 127 -8.23 7.40 -4.85
CA HIS A 127 -8.90 7.12 -6.12
C HIS A 127 -9.14 5.63 -6.34
N PRO A 128 -10.25 5.24 -6.99
CA PRO A 128 -10.41 3.89 -7.50
C PRO A 128 -9.25 3.54 -8.44
N ALA A 129 -8.64 2.37 -8.25
CA ALA A 129 -7.55 1.95 -9.10
C ALA A 129 -8.05 1.66 -10.52
N ARG A 130 -7.38 2.26 -11.51
CA ARG A 130 -7.67 2.05 -12.92
C ARG A 130 -6.40 1.61 -13.64
N ALA A 131 -6.45 0.44 -14.28
CA ALA A 131 -5.29 -0.16 -14.93
C ALA A 131 -4.61 0.79 -15.94
N HIS A 132 -5.39 1.47 -16.78
CA HIS A 132 -4.86 2.43 -17.76
C HIS A 132 -4.09 3.58 -17.10
N ASN A 133 -4.60 4.15 -16.00
CA ASN A 133 -3.93 5.23 -15.28
C ASN A 133 -2.61 4.77 -14.67
N LEU A 134 -2.60 3.57 -14.08
CA LEU A 134 -1.41 2.97 -13.48
C LEU A 134 -0.32 2.68 -14.51
N VAL A 135 -0.70 2.09 -15.65
CA VAL A 135 0.23 1.80 -16.75
C VAL A 135 0.79 3.10 -17.31
N ASN A 136 -0.06 4.09 -17.60
CA ASN A 136 0.40 5.40 -18.11
C ASN A 136 1.38 6.05 -17.14
N ARG A 137 1.08 6.04 -15.83
CA ARG A 137 1.97 6.61 -14.82
C ARG A 137 3.29 5.86 -14.70
N ALA A 138 3.27 4.53 -14.79
CA ALA A 138 4.49 3.73 -14.80
C ALA A 138 5.38 4.06 -16.01
N VAL A 139 4.79 4.25 -17.18
CA VAL A 139 5.50 4.66 -18.40
C VAL A 139 6.08 6.07 -18.26
N SER A 140 5.32 7.03 -17.74
CA SER A 140 5.80 8.40 -17.50
C SER A 140 7.01 8.43 -16.57
N LEU A 141 6.97 7.70 -15.46
CA LEU A 141 8.10 7.61 -14.51
C LEU A 141 9.34 6.97 -15.17
N MET A 142 9.15 5.96 -16.01
CA MET A 142 10.24 5.33 -16.76
C MET A 142 10.91 6.30 -17.75
N GLN A 143 10.13 7.13 -18.44
CA GLN A 143 10.65 8.12 -19.37
C GLN A 143 11.43 9.22 -18.65
N GLN A 144 10.94 9.70 -17.51
CA GLN A 144 11.62 10.69 -16.67
C GLN A 144 12.98 10.19 -16.19
N ALA A 145 13.04 8.97 -15.64
CA ALA A 145 14.30 8.37 -15.20
C ALA A 145 15.31 8.18 -16.36
N GLY A 146 14.82 7.89 -17.57
CA GLY A 146 15.65 7.78 -18.76
C GLY A 146 16.19 9.12 -19.28
N GLN A 147 15.46 10.22 -19.07
CA GLN A 147 15.91 11.57 -19.43
C GLN A 147 16.98 12.07 -18.44
N ASP A 148 16.78 11.87 -17.14
CA ASP A 148 17.76 12.24 -16.09
C ASP A 148 19.11 11.52 -16.24
N SER A 149 19.12 10.36 -16.91
CA SER A 149 20.33 9.56 -17.14
C SER A 149 21.17 10.05 -18.34
N ASN A 150 20.58 10.85 -19.24
CA ASN A 150 21.16 11.20 -20.53
C ASN A 150 21.74 12.62 -20.59
N ASP A 151 21.45 13.48 -19.61
CA ASP A 151 21.98 14.86 -19.58
C ASP A 151 23.27 14.95 -18.73
N GLU A 152 24.40 14.99 -19.44
CA GLU A 152 25.70 15.60 -19.09
C GLU A 152 26.52 15.06 -17.89
N THR A 153 25.94 14.29 -16.97
CA THR A 153 26.60 14.02 -15.68
C THR A 153 27.64 12.89 -15.70
N LEU A 154 27.58 11.97 -16.67
CA LEU A 154 28.51 10.83 -16.74
C LEU A 154 29.88 11.21 -17.33
N ALA A 155 29.92 12.14 -18.29
CA ALA A 155 31.18 12.62 -18.88
C ALA A 155 32.01 13.42 -17.85
N GLU A 156 31.36 14.25 -17.03
CA GLU A 156 32.03 15.04 -16.00
C GLU A 156 32.52 14.19 -14.82
N ARG A 157 31.78 13.14 -14.44
CA ARG A 157 32.15 12.27 -13.31
C ARG A 157 33.28 11.28 -13.60
N PHE A 158 33.46 10.90 -14.87
CA PHE A 158 34.53 9.97 -15.27
C PHE A 158 35.69 10.62 -16.02
N GLY A 159 35.52 11.83 -16.56
CA GLY A 159 36.61 12.57 -17.24
C GLY A 159 37.68 13.12 -16.30
N GLY A 160 37.40 13.26 -14.99
CA GLY A 160 38.32 13.88 -14.02
C GLY A 160 39.37 12.95 -13.38
N MET A 161 39.26 11.62 -13.51
CA MET A 161 40.17 10.69 -12.83
C MET A 161 41.41 10.30 -13.63
N ALA A 162 41.50 10.64 -14.92
CA ALA A 162 42.61 10.20 -15.78
C ALA A 162 43.84 11.13 -15.76
N ALA A 163 43.78 12.29 -15.08
CA ALA A 163 44.81 13.33 -15.24
C ALA A 163 45.92 13.37 -14.18
N ASN A 164 45.87 12.58 -13.10
CA ASN A 164 46.87 12.67 -12.01
C ASN A 164 47.48 11.30 -11.62
N VAL A 165 48.05 10.58 -12.58
CA VAL A 165 49.04 9.55 -12.30
C VAL A 165 50.29 9.85 -13.12
N HIS A 166 51.19 10.64 -12.55
CA HIS A 166 52.58 10.70 -13.00
C HIS A 166 53.48 10.23 -11.86
N VAL A 167 54.42 9.38 -12.29
CA VAL A 167 55.41 8.57 -11.57
C VAL A 167 56.26 9.39 -10.59
#